data_AF-A0A7W0GXY2-F1
#
_entry.id   AF-A0A7W0GXY2-F1
#
_cell.length_a   1.000
_cell.length_b   1.000
_cell.length_c   1.000
_cell.angle_alpha   90.00
_cell.angle_beta   90.00
_cell.angle_gamma   90.00
#
_symmetry.space_group_name_H-M   'P 1'
#
loop_
_entity.id
_entity.type
_entity.pdbx_description
1 polymer ?
#
loop_
_entity_poly.entity_id
_entity_poly.type
_entity_poly.pdbx_seq_one_letter_code
_entity_poly.pdbx_strand_id
1 'polypeptide(L)'
;MNRISSARLATSLFATGFSGRPLVVTSAPGRVNLIGEHTDYNGGPVLPVALERRTAVAASHADDWLVASTVDHKVRAIGVDAPLRKAWTDYLVGVARELRAVGAAPAGAHVTVASNLPIGAGLSSSAALTVAAAKALSLLAGRRLTPAQLVDVAFRAEHDQVGVRCGRMDQTIAAHGDRGTALLFETGAGAFQRVPFSGRLWIVETGVSHKLVGGELNQRRTECETALA
;
A
#
# COMPACT_ATOMS: atom_id res chain seq x y z
N MET A 1 -18.60 -19.92 -1.81
CA MET A 1 -17.21 -20.22 -2.22
C MET A 1 -16.27 -19.79 -1.12
N ASN A 2 -15.48 -20.72 -0.55
CA ASN A 2 -14.46 -20.40 0.44
C ASN A 2 -13.38 -19.55 -0.24
N ARG A 3 -13.45 -18.21 -0.12
CA ARG A 3 -12.41 -17.33 -0.67
C ARG A 3 -11.14 -17.54 0.16
N ILE A 4 -10.11 -18.13 -0.45
CA ILE A 4 -8.78 -18.25 0.16
C ILE A 4 -8.29 -16.83 0.46
N SER A 5 -7.85 -16.58 1.69
CA SER A 5 -7.34 -15.26 2.09
C SER A 5 -6.04 -14.93 1.34
N SER A 6 -5.80 -13.65 1.06
CA SER A 6 -4.55 -13.20 0.44
C SER A 6 -3.32 -13.60 1.27
N ALA A 7 -3.42 -13.63 2.60
CA ALA A 7 -2.35 -14.12 3.47
C ALA A 7 -1.96 -15.59 3.21
N ARG A 8 -2.96 -16.48 3.01
CA ARG A 8 -2.71 -17.87 2.64
C ARG A 8 -2.07 -17.96 1.26
N LEU A 9 -2.56 -17.20 0.28
CA LEU A 9 -1.99 -17.18 -1.07
C LEU A 9 -0.53 -16.70 -1.08
N ALA A 10 -0.21 -15.63 -0.36
CA ALA A 10 1.17 -15.13 -0.23
C ALA A 10 2.08 -16.17 0.43
N THR A 11 1.60 -16.83 1.49
CA THR A 11 2.33 -17.90 2.19
C THR A 11 2.57 -19.11 1.28
N SER A 12 1.55 -19.55 0.54
CA SER A 12 1.69 -20.64 -0.42
C SER A 12 2.68 -20.31 -1.53
N LEU A 13 2.58 -19.10 -2.11
CA LEU A 13 3.54 -18.63 -3.13
C LEU A 13 4.97 -18.59 -2.58
N PHE A 14 5.14 -18.20 -1.31
CA PHE A 14 6.44 -18.17 -0.66
C PHE A 14 7.05 -19.57 -0.60
N ALA A 15 6.28 -20.55 -0.12
CA ALA A 15 6.73 -21.94 0.01
C ALA A 15 7.06 -22.60 -1.33
N THR A 16 6.42 -22.17 -2.43
CA THR A 16 6.71 -22.68 -3.79
C THR A 16 7.82 -21.91 -4.50
N GLY A 17 7.98 -20.62 -4.21
CA GLY A 17 8.92 -19.73 -4.90
C GLY A 17 10.29 -19.65 -4.23
N PHE A 18 10.38 -19.98 -2.94
CA PHE A 18 11.59 -19.87 -2.13
C PHE A 18 11.80 -21.12 -1.26
N SER A 19 13.03 -21.36 -0.81
CA SER A 19 13.32 -22.42 0.15
C SER A 19 12.88 -22.00 1.56
N GLY A 20 11.90 -22.72 2.12
CA GLY A 20 11.47 -22.55 3.51
C GLY A 20 10.10 -21.88 3.68
N ARG A 21 9.88 -21.30 4.86
CA ARG A 21 8.61 -20.66 5.25
C ARG A 21 8.85 -19.18 5.54
N PRO A 22 7.85 -18.31 5.29
CA PRO A 22 7.97 -16.91 5.67
C PRO A 22 8.00 -16.77 7.19
N LEU A 23 8.85 -15.88 7.70
CA LEU A 23 8.92 -15.53 9.13
C LEU A 23 7.83 -14.56 9.53
N VAL A 24 7.42 -13.69 8.61
CA VAL A 24 6.36 -12.70 8.83
C VAL A 24 5.34 -12.76 7.71
N VAL A 25 4.06 -12.61 8.08
CA VAL A 25 2.95 -12.44 7.13
C VAL A 25 2.08 -11.30 7.63
N THR A 26 1.93 -10.26 6.81
CA THR A 26 1.13 -9.08 7.12
C THR A 26 0.12 -8.82 6.01
N SER A 27 -0.84 -7.93 6.28
CA SER A 27 -1.76 -7.45 5.24
C SER A 27 -2.30 -6.07 5.57
N ALA A 28 -2.69 -5.33 4.55
CA ALA A 28 -3.40 -4.06 4.67
C ALA A 28 -4.63 -4.06 3.73
N PRO A 29 -5.74 -3.41 4.13
CA PRO A 29 -6.94 -3.34 3.32
C PRO A 29 -6.75 -2.33 2.17
N GLY A 30 -7.50 -2.55 1.09
CA GLY A 30 -7.82 -1.45 0.19
C GLY A 30 -8.90 -0.56 0.80
N ARG A 31 -9.33 0.47 0.07
CA ARG A 31 -10.31 1.43 0.57
C ARG A 31 -11.28 1.84 -0.53
N VAL A 32 -12.34 2.50 -0.10
CA VAL A 32 -13.14 3.40 -0.93
C VAL A 32 -13.32 4.70 -0.18
N ASN A 33 -13.39 5.80 -0.91
CA ASN A 33 -13.73 7.08 -0.33
C ASN A 33 -15.24 7.27 -0.40
N LEU A 34 -15.89 7.62 0.72
CA LEU A 34 -17.32 7.93 0.69
C LEU A 34 -17.57 9.32 0.10
N ILE A 35 -16.70 10.29 0.43
CA ILE A 35 -16.74 11.66 -0.08
C ILE A 35 -15.39 12.36 0.16
N GLY A 36 -15.11 13.42 -0.63
CA GLY A 36 -13.88 14.21 -0.51
C GLY A 36 -12.81 13.84 -1.54
N GLU A 37 -13.19 13.45 -2.76
CA GLU A 37 -12.23 13.13 -3.82
C GLU A 37 -11.43 14.36 -4.25
N HIS A 38 -10.14 14.15 -4.55
CA HIS A 38 -9.19 15.21 -4.96
C HIS A 38 -9.02 16.36 -3.94
N THR A 39 -9.45 16.18 -2.69
CA THR A 39 -9.21 17.15 -1.61
C THR A 39 -7.95 16.83 -0.80
N ASP A 40 -7.52 15.56 -0.81
CA ASP A 40 -6.48 15.02 0.06
C ASP A 40 -5.08 15.59 -0.23
N TYR A 41 -4.71 15.78 -1.48
CA TYR A 41 -3.46 16.45 -1.85
C TYR A 41 -3.56 17.98 -1.80
N ASN A 42 -4.76 18.53 -1.54
CA ASN A 42 -5.02 19.94 -1.30
C ASN A 42 -5.17 20.27 0.20
N GLY A 43 -4.95 19.29 1.09
CA GLY A 43 -5.08 19.48 2.54
C GLY A 43 -6.51 19.43 3.08
N GLY A 44 -7.50 19.18 2.23
CA GLY A 44 -8.93 19.18 2.58
C GLY A 44 -9.43 17.89 3.24
N PRO A 45 -10.73 17.85 3.60
CA PRO A 45 -11.34 16.75 4.33
C PRO A 45 -11.72 15.56 3.44
N VAL A 46 -11.47 14.36 3.95
CA VAL A 46 -11.83 13.08 3.33
C VAL A 46 -12.62 12.18 4.29
N LEU A 47 -13.42 11.26 3.73
CA LEU A 47 -14.18 10.28 4.51
C LEU A 47 -14.06 8.84 3.96
N PRO A 48 -12.87 8.21 4.01
CA PRO A 48 -12.72 6.83 3.54
C PRO A 48 -13.17 5.76 4.53
N VAL A 49 -13.50 4.59 3.96
CA VAL A 49 -13.71 3.33 4.69
C VAL A 49 -12.75 2.24 4.16
N ALA A 50 -12.22 1.43 5.07
CA ALA A 50 -11.40 0.28 4.73
C ALA A 50 -12.26 -0.89 4.23
N LEU A 51 -11.79 -1.59 3.20
CA LEU A 51 -12.46 -2.76 2.63
C LEU A 51 -12.01 -4.06 3.32
N GLU A 52 -12.84 -5.10 3.21
CA GLU A 52 -12.44 -6.46 3.58
C GLU A 52 -11.45 -7.08 2.58
N ARG A 53 -11.31 -6.49 1.39
CA ARG A 53 -10.30 -6.87 0.40
C ARG A 53 -8.95 -6.29 0.78
N ARG A 54 -7.89 -7.11 0.72
CA ARG A 54 -6.56 -6.84 1.27
C ARG A 54 -5.46 -7.30 0.33
N THR A 55 -4.36 -6.56 0.34
CA THR A 55 -3.05 -7.04 -0.10
C THR A 55 -2.31 -7.62 1.09
N ALA A 56 -1.72 -8.80 0.91
CA ALA A 56 -0.89 -9.48 1.90
C ALA A 56 0.55 -9.61 1.41
N VAL A 57 1.48 -9.55 2.35
CA VAL A 57 2.91 -9.68 2.12
C VAL A 57 3.44 -10.75 3.07
N ALA A 58 4.15 -11.74 2.54
CA ALA A 58 4.90 -12.71 3.33
C ALA A 58 6.39 -12.53 3.06
N ALA A 59 7.22 -12.56 4.11
CA ALA A 59 8.65 -12.30 3.98
C ALA A 59 9.50 -13.13 4.95
N SER A 60 10.75 -13.38 4.54
CA SER A 60 11.81 -13.97 5.37
C SER A 60 13.14 -13.26 5.11
N HIS A 61 14.08 -13.37 6.05
CA HIS A 61 15.44 -12.86 5.89
C HIS A 61 16.14 -13.54 4.71
N ALA A 62 16.95 -12.76 4.00
CA ALA A 62 17.86 -13.23 2.97
C ALA A 62 19.05 -12.26 2.86
N ASP A 63 20.10 -12.67 2.15
CA ASP A 63 21.24 -11.81 1.82
C ASP A 63 20.99 -10.97 0.56
N ASP A 64 19.95 -11.31 -0.20
CA ASP A 64 19.51 -10.65 -1.43
C ASP A 64 18.05 -10.18 -1.34
N TRP A 65 17.57 -9.54 -2.40
CA TRP A 65 16.19 -9.09 -2.51
C TRP A 65 15.50 -9.78 -3.70
N LEU A 66 14.67 -10.76 -3.38
CA LEU A 66 13.85 -11.48 -4.35
C LEU A 66 12.37 -11.27 -4.05
N VAL A 67 11.59 -10.97 -5.09
CA VAL A 67 10.16 -10.70 -4.96
C VAL A 67 9.34 -11.51 -5.94
N ALA A 68 8.18 -11.99 -5.52
CA ALA A 68 7.21 -12.64 -6.38
C ALA A 68 5.77 -12.18 -6.07
N SER A 69 4.88 -12.28 -7.05
CA SER A 69 3.46 -11.93 -6.89
C SER A 69 2.56 -13.03 -7.41
N THR A 70 1.38 -13.21 -6.83
CA THR A 70 0.35 -14.12 -7.34
C THR A 70 -0.29 -13.66 -8.65
N VAL A 71 0.12 -12.50 -9.17
CA VAL A 71 -0.34 -11.98 -10.47
C VAL A 71 0.39 -12.67 -11.62
N ASP A 72 1.71 -12.83 -11.51
CA ASP A 72 2.54 -13.37 -12.59
C ASP A 72 3.32 -14.63 -12.19
N HIS A 73 3.34 -14.98 -10.90
CA HIS A 73 4.06 -16.13 -10.33
C HIS A 73 5.56 -16.16 -10.67
N LYS A 74 6.16 -15.01 -10.97
CA LYS A 74 7.58 -14.90 -11.34
C LYS A 74 8.40 -14.33 -10.19
N VAL A 75 9.48 -15.03 -9.83
CA VAL A 75 10.50 -14.51 -8.93
C VAL A 75 11.37 -13.51 -9.69
N ARG A 76 11.61 -12.35 -9.09
CA ARG A 76 12.38 -11.25 -9.67
C ARG A 76 13.38 -10.73 -8.64
N ALA A 77 14.62 -10.57 -9.06
CA ALA A 77 15.59 -9.83 -8.27
C ALA A 77 15.35 -8.32 -8.38
N ILE A 78 15.35 -7.63 -7.24
CA ILE A 78 15.27 -6.16 -7.18
C ILE A 78 16.54 -5.61 -6.54
N GLY A 79 17.02 -4.48 -7.05
CA GLY A 79 18.11 -3.74 -6.43
C GLY A 79 17.54 -2.56 -5.67
N VAL A 80 17.60 -2.57 -4.34
CA VAL A 80 17.09 -1.46 -3.52
C VAL A 80 17.82 -0.16 -3.83
N ASP A 81 19.10 -0.22 -4.22
CA ASP A 81 19.92 0.93 -4.60
C ASP A 81 19.93 1.20 -6.11
N ALA A 82 19.24 0.39 -6.91
CA ALA A 82 19.19 0.55 -8.36
C ALA A 82 18.09 1.56 -8.79
N PRO A 83 18.21 2.20 -9.97
CA PRO A 83 17.14 3.03 -10.51
C PRO A 83 15.80 2.28 -10.61
N LEU A 84 14.70 2.99 -10.35
CA LEU A 84 13.34 2.46 -10.47
C LEU A 84 12.99 2.18 -11.93
N ARG A 85 12.16 1.17 -12.17
CA ARG A 85 11.90 0.62 -13.52
C ARG A 85 10.48 0.89 -14.03
N LYS A 86 9.71 1.73 -13.35
CA LYS A 86 8.27 1.94 -13.54
C LYS A 86 7.48 0.63 -13.46
N ALA A 87 7.86 -0.25 -12.54
CA ALA A 87 7.26 -1.55 -12.31
C ALA A 87 6.58 -1.59 -10.93
N TRP A 88 5.65 -2.53 -10.73
CA TRP A 88 4.98 -2.69 -9.42
C TRP A 88 5.97 -2.98 -8.28
N THR A 89 7.13 -3.56 -8.59
CA THR A 89 8.20 -3.82 -7.64
C THR A 89 8.83 -2.54 -7.09
N ASP A 90 8.69 -1.41 -7.78
CA ASP A 90 9.24 -0.12 -7.35
C ASP A 90 8.56 0.37 -6.07
N TYR A 91 7.30 -0.01 -5.82
CA TYR A 91 6.64 0.25 -4.53
C TYR A 91 7.35 -0.49 -3.38
N LEU A 92 7.82 -1.72 -3.60
CA LEU A 92 8.59 -2.47 -2.59
C LEU A 92 10.00 -1.88 -2.40
N VAL A 93 10.65 -1.47 -3.49
CA VAL A 93 11.94 -0.75 -3.43
C VAL A 93 11.79 0.54 -2.64
N GLY A 94 10.76 1.33 -2.93
CA GLY A 94 10.46 2.56 -2.22
C GLY A 94 10.25 2.32 -0.73
N VAL A 95 9.46 1.32 -0.35
CA VAL A 95 9.28 0.95 1.06
C VAL A 95 10.59 0.55 1.72
N ALA A 96 11.43 -0.26 1.05
CA ALA A 96 12.72 -0.66 1.62
C ALA A 96 13.65 0.54 1.87
N ARG A 97 13.66 1.53 0.96
CA ARG A 97 14.43 2.78 1.11
C ARG A 97 13.91 3.64 2.25
N GLU A 98 12.60 3.86 2.31
CA GLU A 98 11.98 4.68 3.36
C GLU A 98 12.12 4.02 4.75
N LEU A 99 12.05 2.69 4.82
CA LEU A 99 12.36 1.95 6.05
C LEU A 99 13.83 2.09 6.45
N ARG A 100 14.76 2.10 5.48
CA ARG A 100 16.20 2.29 5.75
C ARG A 100 16.45 3.66 6.36
N ALA A 101 15.78 4.70 5.85
CA ALA A 101 15.88 6.07 6.36
C ALA A 101 15.46 6.20 7.84
N VAL A 102 14.53 5.36 8.31
CA VAL A 102 14.09 5.32 9.73
C VAL A 102 14.76 4.19 10.54
N GLY A 103 15.79 3.54 9.98
CA GLY A 103 16.53 2.45 10.63
C GLY A 103 15.70 1.18 10.88
N ALA A 104 14.65 0.94 10.10
CA ALA A 104 13.72 -0.19 10.25
C ALA A 104 13.65 -1.09 9.01
N ALA A 105 14.70 -1.10 8.17
CA ALA A 105 14.80 -2.02 7.03
C ALA A 105 15.63 -3.26 7.39
N PRO A 106 15.28 -4.45 6.87
CA PRO A 106 16.18 -5.60 6.89
C PRO A 106 17.31 -5.40 5.88
N ALA A 107 18.41 -6.15 6.02
CA ALA A 107 19.53 -6.13 5.07
C ALA A 107 19.11 -6.67 3.68
N GLY A 108 18.39 -7.78 3.68
CA GLY A 108 17.80 -8.43 2.52
C GLY A 108 16.54 -9.19 2.91
N ALA A 109 15.70 -9.51 1.92
CA ALA A 109 14.48 -10.25 2.13
C ALA A 109 14.00 -10.95 0.86
N HIS A 110 13.49 -12.16 1.03
CA HIS A 110 12.58 -12.76 0.07
C HIS A 110 11.16 -12.32 0.42
N VAL A 111 10.39 -11.92 -0.58
CA VAL A 111 9.06 -11.32 -0.39
C VAL A 111 8.07 -11.90 -1.40
N THR A 112 6.91 -12.35 -0.92
CA THR A 112 5.78 -12.67 -1.79
C THR A 112 4.60 -11.77 -1.51
N VAL A 113 3.89 -11.41 -2.58
CA VAL A 113 2.72 -10.54 -2.55
C VAL A 113 1.52 -11.28 -3.11
N ALA A 114 0.38 -11.17 -2.42
CA ALA A 114 -0.90 -11.62 -2.94
C ALA A 114 -1.98 -10.58 -2.63
N SER A 115 -2.89 -10.32 -3.57
CA SER A 115 -3.99 -9.38 -3.36
C SER A 115 -5.29 -9.94 -3.90
N ASN A 116 -6.39 -9.65 -3.20
CA ASN A 116 -7.74 -9.87 -3.68
C ASN A 116 -8.45 -8.55 -4.03
N LEU A 117 -7.69 -7.45 -4.11
CA LEU A 117 -8.13 -6.18 -4.68
C LEU A 117 -8.00 -6.25 -6.21
N PRO A 118 -9.03 -5.86 -6.97
CA PRO A 118 -8.91 -5.68 -8.41
C PRO A 118 -7.86 -4.59 -8.70
N ILE A 119 -6.91 -4.91 -9.57
CA ILE A 119 -5.80 -4.02 -9.94
C ILE A 119 -6.35 -2.93 -10.86
N GLY A 120 -6.06 -1.67 -10.54
CA GLY A 120 -6.47 -0.53 -11.38
C GLY A 120 -7.92 -0.08 -11.20
N ALA A 121 -8.68 -0.68 -10.28
CA ALA A 121 -10.09 -0.36 -10.04
C ALA A 121 -10.32 0.84 -9.08
N GLY A 122 -9.29 1.65 -8.80
CA GLY A 122 -9.41 2.79 -7.88
C GLY A 122 -9.60 2.40 -6.39
N LEU A 123 -9.32 1.16 -6.01
CA LEU A 123 -9.49 0.65 -4.63
C LEU A 123 -8.19 0.69 -3.79
N SER A 124 -7.23 1.53 -4.20
CA SER A 124 -5.95 1.77 -3.52
C SER A 124 -5.10 0.51 -3.29
N SER A 125 -4.95 -0.30 -4.34
CA SER A 125 -4.08 -1.48 -4.28
C SER A 125 -2.61 -1.15 -4.02
N SER A 126 -2.14 0.03 -4.43
CA SER A 126 -0.77 0.53 -4.18
C SER A 126 -0.55 0.85 -2.70
N ALA A 127 -1.43 1.64 -2.09
CA ALA A 127 -1.35 1.95 -0.66
C ALA A 127 -1.50 0.70 0.22
N ALA A 128 -2.39 -0.23 -0.16
CA ALA A 128 -2.51 -1.51 0.53
C ALA A 128 -1.20 -2.34 0.42
N LEU A 129 -0.53 -2.29 -0.73
CA LEU A 129 0.77 -2.94 -0.91
C LEU A 129 1.85 -2.28 -0.06
N THR A 130 2.00 -0.96 -0.12
CA THR A 130 3.07 -0.24 0.58
C THR A 130 2.91 -0.33 2.09
N VAL A 131 1.70 -0.21 2.64
CA VAL A 131 1.44 -0.38 4.09
C VAL A 131 1.69 -1.82 4.53
N ALA A 132 1.25 -2.82 3.77
CA ALA A 132 1.50 -4.23 4.10
C ALA A 132 3.00 -4.55 4.08
N ALA A 133 3.71 -4.09 3.05
CA ALA A 133 5.16 -4.27 2.90
C ALA A 133 5.93 -3.55 4.01
N ALA A 134 5.59 -2.30 4.32
CA ALA A 134 6.22 -1.54 5.40
C ALA A 134 6.07 -2.27 6.74
N LYS A 135 4.87 -2.82 7.00
CA LYS A 135 4.60 -3.62 8.19
C LYS A 135 5.39 -4.93 8.21
N ALA A 136 5.48 -5.65 7.10
CA ALA A 136 6.22 -6.92 7.04
C ALA A 136 7.72 -6.70 7.23
N LEU A 137 8.31 -5.80 6.44
CA LEU A 137 9.74 -5.58 6.43
C LEU A 137 10.25 -4.95 7.72
N SER A 138 9.49 -4.03 8.34
CA SER A 138 9.86 -3.51 9.66
C SER A 138 9.84 -4.57 10.75
N LEU A 139 8.80 -5.43 10.78
CA LEU A 139 8.74 -6.56 11.71
C LEU A 139 9.89 -7.55 11.48
N LEU A 140 10.24 -7.82 10.23
CA LEU A 140 11.38 -8.66 9.87
C LEU A 140 12.70 -8.03 10.36
N ALA A 141 12.83 -6.70 10.31
CA ALA A 141 13.97 -5.98 10.88
C ALA A 141 13.95 -5.89 12.43
N GLY A 142 13.01 -6.56 13.11
CA GLY A 142 12.87 -6.51 14.57
C GLY A 142 12.30 -5.19 15.10
N ARG A 143 11.70 -4.34 14.24
CA ARG A 143 11.11 -3.06 14.63
C ARG A 143 9.60 -3.01 14.34
N ARG A 144 8.79 -2.83 15.38
CA ARG A 144 7.36 -2.61 15.22
C ARG A 144 7.06 -1.12 15.07
N LEU A 145 6.74 -0.69 13.86
CA LEU A 145 6.31 0.68 13.59
C LEU A 145 4.86 0.93 14.07
N THR A 146 4.59 2.16 14.51
CA THR A 146 3.23 2.63 14.79
C THR A 146 2.43 2.81 13.50
N PRO A 147 1.09 2.83 13.55
CA PRO A 147 0.28 3.13 12.37
C PRO A 147 0.68 4.43 11.66
N ALA A 148 0.94 5.52 12.41
CA ALA A 148 1.38 6.79 11.83
C ALA A 148 2.73 6.65 11.08
N GLN A 149 3.69 5.93 11.67
CA GLN A 149 4.97 5.65 11.01
C GLN A 149 4.80 4.79 9.74
N LEU A 150 3.86 3.84 9.75
CA LEU A 150 3.52 3.05 8.55
C LEU A 150 2.93 3.94 7.45
N VAL A 151 2.06 4.89 7.80
CA VAL A 151 1.53 5.89 6.86
C VAL A 151 2.67 6.69 6.25
N ASP A 152 3.59 7.21 7.06
CA ASP A 152 4.69 8.03 6.57
C ASP A 152 5.62 7.29 5.61
N VAL A 153 5.97 6.04 5.93
CA VAL A 153 6.81 5.19 5.07
C VAL A 153 6.08 4.85 3.78
N ALA A 154 4.82 4.43 3.87
CA ALA A 154 4.02 4.05 2.72
C ALA A 154 3.75 5.22 1.77
N PHE A 155 3.44 6.39 2.34
CA PHE A 155 3.21 7.62 1.60
C PHE A 155 4.48 8.04 0.86
N ARG A 156 5.64 8.12 1.53
CA ARG A 156 6.90 8.52 0.88
C ARG A 156 7.36 7.51 -0.16
N ALA A 157 7.15 6.23 0.07
CA ALA A 157 7.43 5.20 -0.93
C ALA A 157 6.62 5.41 -2.22
N GLU A 158 5.37 5.85 -2.12
CA GLU A 158 4.51 6.08 -3.29
C GLU A 158 4.75 7.46 -3.92
N HIS A 159 4.86 8.48 -3.09
CA HIS A 159 5.00 9.88 -3.48
C HIS A 159 6.42 10.26 -3.91
N ASP A 160 7.41 10.04 -3.04
CA ASP A 160 8.78 10.51 -3.25
C ASP A 160 9.60 9.53 -4.08
N GLN A 161 9.39 8.22 -3.89
CA GLN A 161 10.13 7.19 -4.61
C GLN A 161 9.48 6.88 -5.97
N VAL A 162 8.24 6.37 -5.99
CA VAL A 162 7.58 6.00 -7.25
C VAL A 162 7.14 7.22 -8.08
N GLY A 163 6.95 8.39 -7.45
CA GLY A 163 6.60 9.63 -8.13
C GLY A 163 5.10 9.81 -8.38
N VAL A 164 4.25 9.08 -7.67
CA VAL A 164 2.79 9.26 -7.72
C VAL A 164 2.43 10.37 -6.73
N ARG A 165 2.11 11.57 -7.23
CA ARG A 165 1.86 12.76 -6.39
C ARG A 165 0.49 12.74 -5.70
N CYS A 166 0.13 11.61 -5.10
CA CYS A 166 -1.06 11.40 -4.29
C CYS A 166 -1.04 12.19 -2.98
N GLY A 167 -2.18 12.28 -2.30
CA GLY A 167 -2.25 12.68 -0.89
C GLY A 167 -2.07 11.48 0.04
N ARG A 168 -2.37 11.69 1.34
CA ARG A 168 -2.15 10.70 2.41
C ARG A 168 -3.38 9.85 2.74
N MET A 169 -4.51 10.07 2.06
CA MET A 169 -5.79 9.45 2.42
C MET A 169 -5.68 7.92 2.46
N ASP A 170 -5.12 7.33 1.41
CA ASP A 170 -5.14 5.90 1.16
C ASP A 170 -4.31 5.12 2.18
N GLN A 171 -3.09 5.60 2.44
CA GLN A 171 -2.17 4.98 3.39
C GLN A 171 -2.71 5.15 4.82
N THR A 172 -3.34 6.29 5.12
CA THR A 172 -3.96 6.57 6.43
C THR A 172 -5.08 5.56 6.73
N ILE A 173 -6.07 5.41 5.84
CA ILE A 173 -7.14 4.44 6.06
C ILE A 173 -6.65 2.99 6.03
N ALA A 174 -5.63 2.68 5.22
CA ALA A 174 -5.04 1.34 5.18
C ALA A 174 -4.30 0.98 6.50
N ALA A 175 -3.71 1.96 7.17
CA ALA A 175 -2.99 1.74 8.44
C ALA A 175 -3.89 1.84 9.68
N HIS A 176 -4.91 2.71 9.67
CA HIS A 176 -5.74 3.03 10.84
C HIS A 176 -7.19 2.53 10.79
N GLY A 177 -7.64 2.03 9.63
CA GLY A 177 -9.03 1.63 9.41
C GLY A 177 -9.44 0.47 10.32
N ASP A 178 -10.59 0.64 10.99
CA ASP A 178 -11.20 -0.37 11.85
C ASP A 178 -12.57 -0.78 11.32
N ARG A 179 -12.95 -2.03 11.60
CA ARG A 179 -14.24 -2.59 11.18
C ARG A 179 -15.40 -1.76 11.73
N GLY A 180 -16.35 -1.44 10.86
CA GLY A 180 -17.56 -0.70 11.24
C GLY A 180 -17.33 0.81 11.45
N THR A 181 -16.21 1.36 10.95
CA THR A 181 -15.92 2.79 11.03
C THR A 181 -15.41 3.35 9.69
N ALA A 182 -15.80 4.59 9.40
CA ALA A 182 -15.12 5.47 8.47
C ALA A 182 -14.14 6.37 9.25
N LEU A 183 -13.17 6.95 8.54
CA LEU A 183 -12.28 7.96 9.11
C LEU A 183 -12.60 9.31 8.46
N LEU A 184 -13.00 10.30 9.25
CA LEU A 184 -13.12 11.69 8.81
C LEU A 184 -11.85 12.43 9.19
N PHE A 185 -11.14 13.01 8.22
CA PHE A 185 -9.91 13.76 8.52
C PHE A 185 -9.51 14.72 7.43
N GLU A 186 -8.78 15.75 7.83
CA GLU A 186 -8.03 16.63 6.93
C GLU A 186 -6.59 16.14 6.85
N THR A 187 -6.07 15.97 5.64
CA THR A 187 -4.72 15.46 5.43
C THR A 187 -3.63 16.44 5.90
N GLY A 188 -3.94 17.73 6.02
CA GLY A 188 -3.04 18.75 6.56
C GLY A 188 -2.96 18.80 8.09
N ALA A 189 -3.98 18.28 8.81
CA ALA A 189 -4.12 18.46 10.26
C ALA A 189 -3.57 17.30 11.11
N GLY A 190 -3.29 16.13 10.51
CA GLY A 190 -2.69 14.96 11.18
C GLY A 190 -3.57 14.23 12.20
N ALA A 191 -4.79 14.71 12.45
CA ALA A 191 -5.78 14.09 13.34
C ALA A 191 -6.96 13.53 12.53
N PHE A 192 -7.59 12.47 13.03
CA PHE A 192 -8.77 11.87 12.42
C PHE A 192 -9.85 11.53 13.45
N GLN A 193 -11.10 11.63 13.03
CA GLN A 193 -12.27 11.19 13.78
C GLN A 193 -12.77 9.86 13.24
N ARG A 194 -13.05 8.91 14.13
CA ARG A 194 -13.73 7.67 13.78
C ARG A 194 -15.23 7.92 13.73
N VAL A 195 -15.83 7.68 12.57
CA VAL A 195 -17.27 7.82 12.36
C VAL A 195 -17.87 6.41 12.25
N PRO A 196 -18.81 6.02 13.13
CA PRO A 196 -19.48 4.73 13.01
C PRO A 196 -20.11 4.57 11.62
N PHE A 197 -19.84 3.44 10.97
CA PHE A 197 -20.37 3.10 9.65
C PHE A 197 -20.94 1.68 9.68
N SER A 198 -22.24 1.58 9.92
CA SER A 198 -23.01 0.32 9.93
C SER A 198 -23.70 0.02 8.60
N GLY A 199 -23.49 0.86 7.58
CA GLY A 199 -24.11 0.75 6.27
C GLY A 199 -23.59 -0.42 5.44
N ARG A 200 -24.33 -0.77 4.39
CA ARG A 200 -23.86 -1.66 3.32
C ARG A 200 -23.47 -0.82 2.12
N LEU A 201 -22.30 -1.10 1.55
CA LEU A 201 -21.79 -0.39 0.37
C LEU A 201 -21.74 -1.33 -0.84
N TRP A 202 -22.30 -0.87 -1.95
CA TRP A 202 -22.15 -1.51 -3.24
C TRP A 202 -21.00 -0.80 -3.98
N ILE A 203 -19.99 -1.58 -4.37
CA ILE A 203 -18.87 -1.09 -5.17
C ILE A 203 -19.03 -1.70 -6.55
N VAL A 204 -19.24 -0.85 -7.56
CA VAL A 204 -19.45 -1.26 -8.95
C VAL A 204 -18.24 -0.80 -9.76
N GLU A 205 -17.46 -1.77 -10.24
CA GLU A 205 -16.35 -1.52 -11.14
C GLU A 205 -16.88 -1.32 -12.56
N THR A 206 -16.51 -0.22 -13.21
CA THR A 206 -17.01 0.16 -14.54
C THR A 206 -16.46 -0.70 -15.68
N GLY A 207 -15.44 -1.53 -15.41
CA GLY A 207 -14.69 -2.28 -16.42
C GLY A 207 -13.65 -1.44 -17.17
N VAL A 208 -13.53 -0.14 -16.87
CA VAL A 208 -12.51 0.75 -17.43
C VAL A 208 -11.26 0.70 -16.56
N SER A 209 -10.15 0.22 -17.11
CA SER A 209 -8.86 0.19 -16.42
C SER A 209 -7.99 1.38 -16.83
N HIS A 210 -7.63 2.22 -15.87
CA HIS A 210 -6.63 3.26 -16.08
C HIS A 210 -5.24 2.69 -15.79
N LYS A 211 -4.30 2.84 -16.73
CA LYS A 211 -2.89 2.50 -16.46
C LYS A 211 -2.34 3.51 -15.43
N LEU A 212 -2.23 3.07 -14.19
CA LEU A 212 -1.70 3.86 -13.07
C LEU A 212 -0.18 4.04 -13.20
N VAL A 213 0.22 5.01 -14.02
CA VAL A 213 1.52 5.67 -13.87
C VAL A 213 1.26 7.17 -13.84
N GLY A 214 0.63 7.64 -12.75
CA GLY A 214 0.62 9.02 -12.23
C GLY A 214 0.22 10.18 -13.14
N GLY A 215 0.09 10.04 -14.46
CA GLY A 215 0.08 11.15 -15.40
C GLY A 215 -1.07 12.12 -15.18
N GLU A 216 -2.31 11.63 -15.25
CA GLU A 216 -3.50 12.45 -15.06
C GLU A 216 -3.64 12.97 -13.62
N LEU A 217 -3.30 12.15 -12.61
CA LEU A 217 -3.32 12.56 -11.20
C LEU A 217 -2.31 13.68 -10.93
N ASN A 218 -1.07 13.51 -11.40
CA ASN A 218 0.00 14.48 -11.23
C ASN A 218 -0.33 15.78 -11.99
N GLN A 219 -0.96 15.69 -13.17
CA GLN A 219 -1.45 16.84 -13.91
C GLN A 219 -2.49 17.62 -13.07
N ARG A 220 -3.51 16.94 -12.54
CA ARG A 220 -4.54 17.58 -11.71
C ARG A 220 -3.95 18.25 -10.47
N ARG A 221 -2.94 17.63 -9.85
CA ARG A 221 -2.22 18.26 -8.74
C ARG A 221 -1.48 19.52 -9.16
N THR A 222 -0.75 19.49 -10.29
CA THR A 222 -0.07 20.68 -10.82
C THR A 222 -1.06 21.81 -11.10
N GLU A 223 -2.24 21.50 -11.64
CA GLU A 223 -3.31 22.49 -11.87
C GLU A 223 -3.80 23.12 -10.57
N CYS A 224 -4.01 22.33 -9.50
CA CYS A 224 -4.37 22.84 -8.18
C CYS A 224 -3.26 23.71 -7.57
N GLU A 225 -1.99 23.28 -7.66
CA GLU A 225 -0.82 24.04 -7.17
C GLU A 225 -0.71 25.38 -7.91
N THR A 226 -0.99 25.41 -9.22
CA THR A 226 -0.98 26.62 -10.04
C THR A 226 -2.11 27.57 -9.65
N ALA A 227 -3.30 27.05 -9.33
CA ALA A 227 -4.44 27.87 -8.93
C ALA A 227 -4.30 28.48 -7.52
N LEU A 228 -3.45 27.91 -6.66
CA LEU A 228 -3.17 28.40 -5.32
C LEU A 228 -2.08 29.49 -5.29
N ALA A 229 -1.21 29.53 -6.30
CA ALA A 229 -0.08 30.47 -6.42
C ALA A 229 -0.54 31.88 -6.81
#